data_AF-A0A7S2NLM3-F1
#
_entry.id   AF-A0A7S2NLM3-F1
#
_cell.length_a   1.000
_cell.length_b   1.000
_cell.length_c   1.000
_cell.angle_alpha   90.00
_cell.angle_beta   90.00
_cell.angle_gamma   90.00
#
_symmetry.space_group_name_H-M   'P 1'
#
loop_
_entity.id
_entity.type
_entity.pdbx_description
1 polymer ?
#
loop_
_entity_poly.entity_id
_entity_poly.type
_entity_poly.pdbx_seq_one_letter_code
_entity_poly.pdbx_strand_id
1 'polypeptide(L)'
;DGHGGKHVSALLGTRMLEQICTTAVDGSADTLHSVVLTAFRKVHVDVCDTEFDAGGNNSGSTLTICCVNTTRGEIHSWNVGDSLALLVQNDGYVELGQTHRLDESPAE
;
A
#
# COMPACT_ATOMS: atom_id res chain seq x y z
N ASP A 1 8.21 2.75 2.34
CA ASP A 1 9.67 2.85 2.46
C ASP A 1 10.21 3.36 1.12
N GLY A 2 10.85 4.53 1.09
CA GLY A 2 11.21 5.22 -0.15
C GLY A 2 12.67 5.00 -0.56
N HIS A 3 12.92 4.76 -1.85
CA HIS A 3 14.25 4.56 -2.42
C HIS A 3 14.46 5.40 -3.69
N GLY A 4 15.71 5.76 -4.01
CA GLY A 4 16.04 6.66 -5.13
C GLY A 4 15.62 8.13 -4.93
N GLY A 5 14.79 8.41 -3.93
CA GLY A 5 14.29 9.74 -3.59
C GLY A 5 13.06 9.65 -2.69
N LYS A 6 12.74 10.72 -1.96
CA LYS A 6 11.64 10.73 -0.96
C LYS A 6 10.28 11.16 -1.50
N HIS A 7 10.23 11.71 -2.71
CA HIS A 7 9.03 12.38 -3.24
C HIS A 7 7.90 11.38 -3.51
N VAL A 8 8.21 10.16 -3.98
CA VAL A 8 7.22 9.08 -4.13
C VAL A 8 6.61 8.73 -2.78
N SER A 9 7.43 8.39 -1.77
CA SER A 9 6.92 8.06 -0.43
C SER A 9 6.11 9.21 0.19
N ALA A 10 6.47 10.47 -0.07
CA ALA A 10 5.73 11.64 0.42
C ALA A 10 4.38 11.81 -0.28
N LEU A 11 4.32 11.57 -1.61
CA LEU A 11 3.07 11.54 -2.37
C LEU A 11 2.13 10.46 -1.82
N LEU A 12 2.65 9.26 -1.60
CA LEU A 12 1.86 8.14 -1.08
C LEU A 12 1.27 8.45 0.29
N GLY A 13 2.09 8.97 1.21
CA GLY A 13 1.66 9.30 2.57
C GLY A 13 0.58 10.39 2.64
N THR A 14 0.48 11.25 1.62
CA THR A 14 -0.53 12.32 1.58
C THR A 14 -1.81 11.92 0.84
N ARG A 15 -1.70 11.17 -0.25
CA ARG A 15 -2.85 10.89 -1.14
C ARG A 15 -3.60 9.59 -0.86
N MET A 16 -2.88 8.54 -0.45
CA MET A 16 -3.45 7.18 -0.46
C MET A 16 -4.64 7.04 0.49
N LEU A 17 -4.49 7.50 1.74
CA LEU A 17 -5.54 7.39 2.74
C LEU A 17 -6.77 8.20 2.36
N GLU A 18 -6.58 9.45 1.89
CA GLU A 18 -7.68 10.31 1.45
C GLU A 18 -8.47 9.68 0.30
N GLN A 19 -7.78 9.18 -0.73
CA GLN A 19 -8.42 8.55 -1.88
C GLN A 19 -9.21 7.29 -1.48
N ILE A 20 -8.68 6.47 -0.58
CA ILE A 20 -9.36 5.27 -0.10
C ILE A 20 -10.60 5.65 0.71
N CYS A 21 -10.46 6.54 1.70
CA CYS A 21 -11.55 6.94 2.58
C CYS A 21 -12.69 7.65 1.85
N THR A 22 -12.39 8.44 0.81
CA THR A 22 -13.40 9.15 0.03
C THR A 22 -14.18 8.24 -0.92
N THR A 23 -13.62 7.08 -1.30
CA THR A 23 -14.21 6.18 -2.30
C THR A 23 -14.82 4.93 -1.67
N ALA A 24 -14.32 4.48 -0.52
CA ALA A 24 -14.80 3.28 0.16
C ALA A 24 -16.09 3.55 0.98
N VAL A 25 -17.21 3.67 0.28
CA VAL A 25 -18.50 4.16 0.81
C VAL A 25 -19.04 3.37 2.02
N ASP A 26 -18.91 2.04 2.01
CA ASP A 26 -19.54 1.17 3.04
C ASP A 26 -18.54 0.41 3.92
N GLY A 27 -17.24 0.58 3.66
CA GLY A 27 -16.16 -0.09 4.39
C GLY A 27 -16.23 -1.62 4.39
N SER A 28 -16.96 -2.23 3.44
CA SER A 28 -16.94 -3.68 3.26
C SER A 28 -15.60 -4.15 2.68
N ALA A 29 -15.23 -5.40 2.95
CA ALA A 29 -13.96 -5.97 2.48
C ALA A 29 -13.81 -5.86 0.95
N ASP A 30 -14.86 -6.20 0.20
CA ASP A 30 -14.86 -6.16 -1.26
C ASP A 30 -14.70 -4.73 -1.80
N THR A 31 -15.45 -3.77 -1.22
CA THR A 31 -15.33 -2.35 -1.58
C THR A 31 -13.93 -1.83 -1.26
N LEU A 32 -13.42 -2.07 -0.05
CA LEU A 32 -12.08 -1.66 0.35
C LEU A 32 -11.02 -2.24 -0.58
N HIS A 33 -11.11 -3.54 -0.89
CA HIS A 33 -10.18 -4.21 -1.78
C HIS A 33 -10.18 -3.58 -3.19
N SER A 34 -11.36 -3.40 -3.78
CA SER A 34 -11.51 -2.78 -5.11
C SER A 34 -10.98 -1.34 -5.15
N VAL A 35 -11.27 -0.55 -4.12
CA VAL A 35 -10.82 0.84 -3.98
C VAL A 35 -9.30 0.92 -3.82
N VAL A 36 -8.71 0.08 -2.97
CA VAL A 36 -7.26 0.06 -2.75
C VAL A 36 -6.52 -0.33 -4.02
N LEU A 37 -6.98 -1.37 -4.73
CA LEU A 37 -6.37 -1.76 -6.02
C LEU A 37 -6.46 -0.64 -7.06
N THR A 38 -7.60 0.05 -7.13
CA THR A 38 -7.78 1.20 -8.02
C THR A 38 -6.86 2.34 -7.63
N ALA A 39 -6.69 2.61 -6.33
CA ALA A 39 -5.78 3.62 -5.82
C ALA A 39 -4.32 3.31 -6.15
N PHE A 40 -3.87 2.06 -5.94
CA PHE A 40 -2.52 1.63 -6.32
C PHE A 40 -2.24 1.84 -7.81
N ARG A 41 -3.16 1.41 -8.69
CA ARG A 41 -3.01 1.60 -10.14
C ARG A 41 -2.92 3.07 -10.53
N LYS A 42 -3.81 3.90 -9.97
CA LYS A 42 -3.83 5.34 -10.27
C LYS A 42 -2.53 6.01 -9.84
N VAL A 43 -2.10 5.77 -8.60
CA VAL A 43 -0.86 6.33 -8.09
C VAL A 43 0.37 5.83 -8.84
N HIS A 44 0.38 4.57 -9.30
CA HIS A 44 1.45 4.06 -10.13
C HIS A 44 1.54 4.83 -11.46
N VAL A 45 0.40 5.08 -12.11
CA VAL A 45 0.34 5.91 -13.32
C VAL A 45 0.86 7.33 -13.03
N ASP A 46 0.40 7.97 -11.96
CA ASP A 46 0.85 9.31 -11.56
C ASP A 46 2.36 9.35 -11.29
N VAL A 47 2.93 8.31 -10.67
CA VAL A 47 4.36 8.22 -10.35
C VAL A 47 5.22 7.95 -11.59
N CYS A 48 4.72 7.12 -12.51
CA CYS A 48 5.40 6.82 -13.77
C CYS A 48 5.24 7.92 -14.82
N ASP A 49 4.41 8.93 -14.57
CA ASP A 49 4.33 10.11 -15.41
C ASP A 49 5.67 10.86 -15.40
N THR A 50 6.22 11.08 -16.59
CA THR A 50 7.49 11.77 -16.82
C THR A 50 7.52 13.18 -16.24
N GLU A 51 6.36 13.83 -16.05
CA GLU A 51 6.28 15.15 -15.42
C GLU A 51 6.45 15.09 -13.89
N PHE A 52 6.04 13.99 -13.26
CA PHE A 52 6.15 13.82 -11.82
C PHE A 52 7.59 13.53 -11.39
N ASP A 53 8.30 12.67 -12.15
CA ASP A 53 9.74 12.43 -11.96
C ASP A 53 10.59 13.15 -13.02
N ALA A 54 10.32 14.44 -13.23
CA ALA A 54 11.03 15.28 -14.20
C ALA A 54 12.54 15.44 -13.95
N GLY A 55 13.10 14.79 -12.92
CA GLY A 55 14.54 14.69 -12.66
C GLY A 55 15.18 13.34 -13.02
N GLY A 56 14.41 12.35 -13.49
CA GLY A 56 14.91 11.00 -13.74
C GLY A 56 15.43 10.32 -12.47
N ASN A 57 14.81 10.62 -11.32
CA ASN A 57 15.31 10.16 -10.03
C ASN A 57 15.06 8.65 -9.80
N ASN A 58 14.39 7.95 -10.73
CA ASN A 58 14.11 6.52 -10.69
C ASN A 58 13.65 6.08 -9.30
N SER A 59 12.84 6.95 -8.68
CA SER A 59 12.46 6.81 -7.29
C SER A 59 11.27 5.87 -7.19
N GLY A 60 11.22 5.13 -6.09
CA GLY A 60 10.11 4.26 -5.79
C GLY A 60 9.84 4.25 -4.30
N SER A 61 8.75 3.59 -3.93
CA SER A 61 8.45 3.33 -2.54
C SER A 61 7.67 2.05 -2.41
N THR A 62 7.97 1.28 -1.37
CA THR A 62 7.04 0.28 -0.86
C THR A 62 5.83 0.97 -0.22
N LEU A 63 4.73 0.24 -0.10
CA LEU A 63 3.55 0.70 0.61
C LEU A 63 2.81 -0.47 1.25
N THR A 64 2.56 -0.36 2.55
CA THR A 64 1.68 -1.25 3.30
C THR A 64 0.53 -0.43 3.87
N ILE A 65 -0.72 -0.84 3.60
CA ILE A 65 -1.94 -0.21 4.10
C ILE A 65 -2.64 -1.19 5.02
N CYS A 66 -2.99 -0.75 6.22
CA CYS A 66 -3.81 -1.52 7.16
C CYS A 66 -5.14 -0.80 7.39
N CYS A 67 -6.24 -1.52 7.31
CA CYS A 67 -7.56 -1.04 7.69
C CYS A 67 -8.08 -1.88 8.86
N VAL A 68 -8.52 -1.20 9.92
CA VAL A 68 -9.18 -1.82 11.06
C VAL A 68 -10.64 -1.41 11.05
N ASN A 69 -11.53 -2.35 10.74
CA ASN A 69 -12.97 -2.13 10.81
C ASN A 69 -13.48 -2.58 12.18
N THR A 70 -13.64 -1.63 13.09
CA THR A 70 -14.03 -1.91 14.48
C THR A 70 -15.48 -2.35 14.64
N THR A 71 -16.38 -1.95 13.74
CA THR A 71 -17.79 -2.34 13.81
C THR A 71 -18.01 -3.76 13.31
N ARG A 72 -17.17 -4.23 12.38
CA ARG A 72 -17.18 -5.61 11.87
C ARG A 72 -16.20 -6.54 12.57
N GLY A 73 -15.24 -5.99 13.32
CA GLY A 73 -14.18 -6.78 13.98
C GLY A 73 -13.18 -7.36 12.99
N GLU A 74 -12.91 -6.65 11.90
CA GLU A 74 -12.06 -7.12 10.80
C GLU A 74 -10.78 -6.29 10.67
N ILE A 75 -9.70 -6.95 10.21
CA ILE A 75 -8.45 -6.30 9.85
C ILE A 75 -8.11 -6.71 8.43
N HIS A 76 -7.83 -5.73 7.58
CA HIS A 76 -7.43 -5.93 6.18
C HIS A 76 -6.06 -5.30 5.95
N SER A 77 -5.20 -5.97 5.18
CA SER A 77 -3.89 -5.45 4.81
C SER A 77 -3.63 -5.60 3.32
N TRP A 78 -3.03 -4.56 2.72
CA TRP A 78 -2.57 -4.55 1.34
C TRP A 78 -1.12 -4.11 1.30
N ASN A 79 -0.28 -4.89 0.63
CA ASN A 79 1.16 -4.68 0.61
C ASN A 79 1.71 -4.64 -0.82
N VAL A 80 2.64 -3.72 -1.06
CA VAL A 80 3.47 -3.66 -2.26
C VAL A 80 4.91 -3.39 -1.83
N GLY A 81 5.78 -4.38 -2.02
CA GLY A 81 7.20 -4.31 -1.70
C GLY A 81 7.54 -5.19 -0.50
N ASP A 82 8.66 -4.92 0.15
CA ASP A 82 9.19 -5.76 1.22
C ASP A 82 8.90 -5.25 2.64
N SER A 83 8.17 -4.13 2.75
CA SER A 83 7.53 -3.71 4.00
C SER A 83 6.44 -4.70 4.42
N LEU A 84 6.11 -4.75 5.71
CA LEU A 84 5.17 -5.72 6.25
C LEU A 84 4.44 -5.19 7.49
N ALA A 85 3.18 -5.59 7.63
CA ALA A 85 2.37 -5.33 8.81
C ALA A 85 2.32 -6.57 9.71
N LEU A 86 2.37 -6.36 11.03
CA LEU A 86 2.29 -7.42 12.04
C LEU A 86 1.10 -7.16 12.96
N LEU A 87 0.28 -8.19 13.19
CA LEU A 87 -0.73 -8.17 14.24
C LEU A 87 -0.16 -8.84 15.49
N VAL A 88 0.11 -8.04 16.51
CA VAL A 88 0.63 -8.51 17.79
C VAL A 88 -0.51 -9.01 18.68
N GLN A 89 -0.32 -10.20 19.23
CA GLN A 89 -1.24 -10.88 20.15
C GLN A 89 -0.50 -11.21 21.46
N ASN A 90 -1.22 -11.68 22.48
CA ASN A 90 -0.62 -11.96 23.80
C ASN A 90 0.56 -12.95 23.74
N ASP A 91 0.51 -13.92 22.83
CA ASP A 91 1.48 -15.02 22.74
C ASP A 91 2.42 -14.91 21.54
N GLY A 92 2.44 -13.78 20.83
CA GLY A 92 3.30 -13.59 19.66
C GLY A 92 2.75 -12.59 18.65
N TYR A 93 3.04 -12.83 17.37
CA TYR A 93 2.53 -12.02 16.27
C TYR A 93 2.19 -12.88 15.07
N VAL A 94 1.30 -12.37 14.22
CA VAL A 94 1.04 -12.92 12.88
C VAL A 94 1.36 -11.86 11.83
N GLU A 95 1.95 -12.29 10.73
CA GLU A 95 2.23 -11.44 9.58
C GLU A 95 0.94 -11.19 8.78
N LEU A 96 0.68 -9.93 8.44
CA LEU A 96 -0.48 -9.51 7.67
C LEU A 96 -0.06 -9.23 6.22
N GLY A 97 0.13 -10.29 5.45
CA GLY A 97 0.51 -10.23 4.04
C GLY A 97 1.76 -11.05 3.74
N GLN A 98 2.35 -10.79 2.58
CA GLN A 98 3.62 -11.39 2.15
C GLN A 98 4.60 -10.27 1.83
N THR A 99 5.88 -10.48 2.12
CA THR A 99 6.96 -9.62 1.66
C THR A 99 7.27 -9.95 0.20
N HIS A 100 7.55 -8.94 -0.63
CA HIS A 100 7.87 -9.14 -2.04
C HIS A 100 9.38 -9.03 -2.24
N ARG A 101 10.11 -10.09 -1.85
CA ARG A 101 11.55 -10.23 -2.09
C ARG A 101 11.81 -11.10 -3.32
N LEU A 102 12.91 -10.84 -4.02
CA LEU A 102 13.28 -11.56 -5.25
C LEU A 102 13.59 -13.05 -4.99
N ASP A 103 14.14 -13.37 -3.83
CA ASP A 103 14.45 -14.75 -3.41
C ASP A 103 13.23 -15.54 -2.92
N GLU A 104 12.10 -14.85 -2.71
CA GLU A 104 10.84 -15.44 -2.24
C GLU A 104 9.73 -15.42 -3.30
N SER A 105 9.94 -14.65 -4.38
CA SER A 105 8.97 -14.53 -5.46
C SER A 105 9.02 -15.77 -6.37
N PRO A 106 7.87 -16.38 -6.71
CA PRO A 106 7.84 -17.43 -7.73
C PRO A 106 8.39 -16.87 -9.04
N ALA A 107 9.19 -17.67 -9.77
CA ALA A 107 9.73 -17.26 -11.05
C ALA A 107 8.59 -16.84 -12.00
N GLU A 108 8.72 -15.65 -12.61
CA GLU A 108 7.78 -15.13 -13.62
C GLU A 108 7.65 -16.06 -14.83
#